data_AF-A0A2P0QLX5-F1
#
_entry.id   AF-A0A2P0QLX5-F1
#
_cell.length_a   1.000
_cell.length_b   1.000
_cell.length_c   1.000
_cell.angle_alpha   90.00
_cell.angle_beta   90.00
_cell.angle_gamma   90.00
#
_symmetry.space_group_name_H-M   'P 1'
#
loop_
_entity.id
_entity.type
_entity.pdbx_description
1 polymer ?
#
loop_
_entity_poly.entity_id
_entity_poly.type
_entity_poly.pdbx_seq_one_letter_code
_entity_poly.pdbx_strand_id
1 'polypeptide(L)'
;MFDDIPVDVGLVHAGERIRKNDLYVELGGPEITEKFELVKVRAPELVYDGAITIIGPDISEMVPQKKYPLGILIEIAGAELEEDTEGVIERRIHEYANYIEGFMHLNQRYDIWTRLSKKAYNKGFTTLRFLGTVLERLLKNELPIIERMQITFFTDAKEISAVYP
;
A
#
# COMPACT_ATOMS: atom_id res chain seq x y z
N MET A 1 2.47 6.12 17.89
CA MET A 1 2.74 5.00 16.95
C MET A 1 2.89 5.50 15.52
N PHE A 2 2.22 6.59 15.15
CA PHE A 2 2.22 7.15 13.79
C PHE A 2 2.54 8.66 13.78
N ASP A 3 3.33 9.10 14.75
CA ASP A 3 3.62 10.52 15.01
C ASP A 3 4.43 11.16 13.86
N ASP A 4 5.02 10.34 12.99
CA ASP A 4 5.75 10.66 11.76
C ASP A 4 4.88 10.56 10.49
N ILE A 5 3.60 10.20 10.62
CA ILE A 5 2.63 10.20 9.52
C ILE A 5 1.89 11.55 9.52
N PRO A 6 1.77 12.24 8.38
CA PRO A 6 1.23 13.62 8.32
C PRO A 6 -0.30 13.71 8.52
N VAL A 7 -0.98 12.57 8.62
CA VAL A 7 -2.43 12.45 8.72
C VAL A 7 -2.78 11.48 9.86
N ASP A 8 -4.03 11.53 10.33
CA ASP A 8 -4.47 10.62 11.38
C ASP A 8 -4.53 9.17 10.87
N VAL A 9 -4.26 8.22 11.76
CA VAL A 9 -4.26 6.78 11.47
C VAL A 9 -5.06 6.06 12.55
N GLY A 10 -6.23 5.54 12.17
CA GLY A 10 -7.11 4.83 13.09
C GLY A 10 -8.37 4.27 12.45
N LEU A 11 -9.01 3.33 13.14
CA LEU A 11 -10.21 2.63 12.69
C LEU A 11 -11.38 3.58 12.32
N VAL A 12 -11.41 4.79 12.89
CA VAL A 12 -12.43 5.81 12.60
C VAL A 12 -12.47 6.20 11.10
N HIS A 13 -11.36 6.04 10.38
CA HIS A 13 -11.24 6.37 8.95
C HIS A 13 -11.63 5.22 8.02
N ALA A 14 -11.83 3.99 8.51
CA ALA A 14 -12.02 2.80 7.69
C ALA A 14 -13.19 2.88 6.68
N GLY A 15 -14.21 3.70 7.01
CA GLY A 15 -15.38 3.93 6.17
C GLY A 15 -15.27 5.10 5.20
N GLU A 16 -14.14 5.81 5.15
CA GLU A 16 -13.98 6.98 4.30
C GLU A 16 -14.11 6.65 2.81
N ARG A 17 -14.72 7.58 2.07
CA ARG A 17 -14.94 7.46 0.63
C ARG A 17 -14.53 8.75 -0.06
N ILE A 18 -13.56 8.65 -0.96
CA ILE A 18 -13.01 9.79 -1.69
C ILE A 18 -13.71 9.91 -3.04
N ARG A 19 -14.52 10.96 -3.19
CA ARG A 19 -15.23 11.27 -4.44
C ARG A 19 -14.34 12.06 -5.38
N LYS A 20 -14.73 12.14 -6.66
CA LYS A 20 -13.97 12.83 -7.72
C LYS A 20 -13.58 14.27 -7.35
N ASN A 21 -14.46 15.01 -6.67
CA ASN A 21 -14.20 16.39 -6.28
C ASN A 21 -13.08 16.52 -5.23
N ASP A 22 -12.92 15.51 -4.38
CA ASP A 22 -11.95 15.48 -3.29
C ASP A 22 -10.67 14.72 -3.66
N LEU A 23 -10.64 14.11 -4.85
CA LEU A 23 -9.53 13.30 -5.37
C LEU A 23 -8.28 14.14 -5.65
N TYR A 24 -7.15 13.77 -5.05
CA TYR A 24 -5.82 14.21 -5.48
C TYR A 24 -5.29 13.31 -6.58
N VAL A 25 -5.10 12.02 -6.34
CA VAL A 25 -4.70 11.03 -7.37
C VAL A 25 -5.46 9.73 -7.18
N GLU A 26 -5.69 9.03 -8.29
CA GLU A 26 -6.23 7.68 -8.33
C GLU A 26 -5.12 6.71 -8.75
N LEU A 27 -5.03 5.58 -8.05
CA LEU A 27 -4.01 4.56 -8.28
C LEU A 27 -4.72 3.21 -8.45
N GLY A 28 -4.45 2.50 -9.54
CA GLY A 28 -5.25 1.35 -9.97
C GLY A 28 -6.65 1.76 -10.45
N GLY A 29 -7.67 1.00 -10.08
CA GLY A 29 -9.05 1.25 -10.51
C GLY A 29 -9.40 0.69 -11.89
N PRO A 30 -10.66 0.85 -12.31
CA PRO A 30 -11.22 0.11 -13.45
C PRO A 30 -10.65 0.48 -14.82
N GLU A 31 -10.03 1.65 -14.95
CA GLU A 31 -9.42 2.12 -16.20
C GLU A 31 -7.92 1.81 -16.29
N ILE A 32 -7.36 1.19 -15.25
CA ILE A 32 -5.95 0.80 -15.18
C ILE A 32 -5.86 -0.73 -15.24
N THR A 33 -5.16 -1.24 -16.25
CA THR A 33 -4.92 -2.68 -16.40
C THR A 33 -3.81 -3.15 -15.45
N GLU A 34 -2.68 -2.45 -15.44
CA GLU A 34 -1.51 -2.79 -14.63
C GLU A 34 -1.70 -2.37 -13.17
N LYS A 35 -2.20 -3.29 -12.35
CA LYS A 35 -2.36 -3.08 -10.91
C LYS A 35 -2.42 -4.41 -10.16
N PHE A 36 -1.88 -4.43 -8.95
CA PHE A 36 -2.01 -5.55 -8.04
C PHE A 36 -1.67 -5.18 -6.60
N GLU A 37 -2.11 -6.02 -5.66
CA GLU A 37 -1.46 -6.20 -4.36
C GLU A 37 -1.14 -7.69 -4.19
N LEU A 38 0.00 -7.98 -3.56
CA LEU A 38 0.49 -9.34 -3.37
C LEU A 38 1.35 -9.42 -2.10
N VAL A 39 1.06 -10.41 -1.26
CA VAL A 39 1.97 -10.80 -0.17
C VAL A 39 2.73 -12.05 -0.57
N LYS A 40 4.02 -12.09 -0.22
CA LYS A 40 4.89 -13.22 -0.51
C LYS A 40 5.76 -13.60 0.69
N VAL A 41 5.73 -14.87 1.08
CA VAL A 41 6.69 -15.44 2.03
C VAL A 41 8.01 -15.66 1.29
N ARG A 42 9.11 -15.32 1.95
CA ARG A 42 10.48 -15.39 1.43
C ARG A 42 11.42 -15.97 2.47
N ALA A 43 12.57 -16.46 2.00
CA ALA A 43 13.67 -16.78 2.90
C ALA A 43 14.14 -15.49 3.62
N PRO A 44 14.45 -15.52 4.93
CA PRO A 44 14.82 -14.33 5.71
C PRO A 44 15.96 -13.50 5.11
N GLU A 45 16.92 -14.13 4.44
CA GLU A 45 18.07 -13.50 3.77
C GLU A 45 17.69 -12.70 2.52
N LEU A 46 16.51 -12.91 1.95
CA LEU A 46 16.00 -12.19 0.79
C LEU A 46 15.15 -10.98 1.19
N VAL A 47 14.84 -10.81 2.48
CA VAL A 47 14.00 -9.72 3.01
C VAL A 47 14.84 -8.73 3.80
N TYR A 48 14.91 -7.50 3.30
CA TYR A 48 15.54 -6.36 3.96
C TYR A 48 14.54 -5.70 4.90
N ASP A 49 14.56 -6.07 6.18
CA ASP A 49 13.58 -5.58 7.16
C ASP A 49 13.47 -4.05 7.20
N GLY A 50 12.25 -3.53 7.14
CA GLY A 50 11.92 -2.11 7.12
C GLY A 50 12.18 -1.40 5.78
N ALA A 51 12.60 -2.11 4.74
CA ALA A 51 12.83 -1.50 3.44
C ALA A 51 11.51 -1.15 2.75
N ILE A 52 11.38 0.12 2.34
CA ILE A 52 10.30 0.60 1.50
C ILE A 52 10.88 1.18 0.21
N THR A 53 10.51 0.62 -0.93
CA THR A 53 10.99 1.02 -2.25
C THR A 53 9.83 1.48 -3.12
N ILE A 54 10.07 2.49 -3.97
CA ILE A 54 9.09 2.99 -4.94
C ILE A 54 9.76 2.95 -6.31
N ILE A 55 9.16 2.23 -7.25
CA ILE A 55 9.64 2.06 -8.63
C ILE A 55 8.64 2.74 -9.56
N GLY A 56 9.02 3.91 -10.07
CA GLY A 56 8.14 4.82 -10.80
C GLY A 56 7.96 6.16 -10.06
N PRO A 57 7.08 7.05 -10.54
CA PRO A 57 6.84 8.34 -9.89
C PRO A 57 6.19 8.16 -8.52
N ASP A 58 6.66 8.90 -7.52
CA ASP A 58 6.00 8.98 -6.21
C ASP A 58 4.86 10.01 -6.22
N ILE A 59 4.04 10.07 -5.17
CA ILE A 59 2.87 10.96 -5.05
C ILE A 59 3.23 12.43 -5.31
N SER A 60 4.39 12.91 -4.84
CA SER A 60 4.86 14.29 -5.07
C SER A 60 5.15 14.62 -6.54
N GLU A 61 5.39 13.61 -7.37
CA GLU A 61 5.70 13.74 -8.79
C GLU A 61 4.46 13.55 -9.67
N MET A 62 3.34 13.10 -9.08
CA MET A 62 2.10 12.84 -9.78
C MET A 62 1.30 14.13 -10.04
N VAL A 63 0.68 14.17 -11.21
CA VAL A 63 -0.21 15.27 -11.63
C VAL A 63 -1.57 15.10 -10.95
N PRO A 64 -2.10 16.15 -10.30
CA PRO A 64 -3.41 16.08 -9.66
C PRO A 64 -4.54 15.66 -10.63
N GLN A 65 -5.49 14.91 -10.09
CA GLN A 65 -6.67 14.32 -10.73
C GLN A 65 -6.37 13.35 -11.89
N LYS A 66 -5.14 12.84 -11.98
CA LYS A 66 -4.76 11.78 -12.90
C LYS A 66 -4.84 10.39 -12.25
N LYS A 67 -4.71 9.39 -13.11
CA LYS A 67 -4.73 7.96 -12.77
C LYS A 67 -3.37 7.36 -13.04
N TYR A 68 -2.93 6.50 -12.15
CA TYR A 68 -1.62 5.86 -12.20
C TYR A 68 -1.75 4.35 -11.92
N PRO A 69 -0.85 3.53 -12.45
CA PRO A 69 -0.77 2.13 -12.07
C PRO A 69 -0.30 1.98 -10.62
N LEU A 70 -0.61 0.84 -10.00
CA LEU A 70 -0.18 0.52 -8.64
C LEU A 70 0.02 -0.97 -8.46
N GLY A 71 1.26 -1.37 -8.22
CA GLY A 71 1.62 -2.66 -7.63
C GLY A 71 2.02 -2.46 -6.17
N ILE A 72 1.49 -3.28 -5.27
CA ILE A 72 1.93 -3.36 -3.87
C ILE A 72 2.48 -4.76 -3.65
N LEU A 73 3.80 -4.90 -3.60
CA LEU A 73 4.44 -6.16 -3.23
C LEU A 73 4.93 -6.07 -1.80
N ILE A 74 4.41 -6.95 -0.94
CA ILE A 74 4.86 -7.10 0.43
C ILE A 74 5.58 -8.44 0.54
N GLU A 75 6.85 -8.43 0.90
CA GLU A 75 7.63 -9.64 1.14
C GLU A 75 7.93 -9.77 2.63
N ILE A 76 7.60 -10.94 3.17
CA ILE A 76 7.68 -11.24 4.61
C ILE A 76 8.52 -12.48 4.87
N ALA A 77 9.17 -12.50 6.03
CA ALA A 77 9.89 -13.67 6.52
C ALA A 77 9.78 -13.79 8.05
N GLY A 78 9.77 -15.03 8.53
CA GLY A 78 9.63 -15.40 9.94
C GLY A 78 9.53 -16.91 10.07
N ALA A 79 9.98 -17.46 11.19
CA ALA A 79 10.12 -18.92 11.34
C ALA A 79 8.79 -19.67 11.30
N GLU A 80 7.69 -19.00 11.64
CA GLU A 80 6.33 -19.56 11.72
C GLU A 80 5.46 -19.19 10.50
N LEU A 81 6.03 -18.54 9.48
CA LEU A 81 5.29 -18.16 8.27
C LEU A 81 5.26 -19.30 7.23
N GLU A 82 4.07 -19.56 6.71
CA GLU A 82 3.81 -20.54 5.64
C GLU A 82 3.20 -19.83 4.42
N GLU A 83 3.40 -20.35 3.20
CA GLU A 83 2.84 -19.76 1.98
C GLU A 83 1.30 -19.63 2.02
N ASP A 84 0.61 -20.54 2.70
CA ASP A 84 -0.85 -20.50 2.89
C ASP A 84 -1.32 -19.27 3.70
N THR A 85 -0.41 -18.64 4.45
CA THR A 85 -0.72 -17.40 5.20
C THR A 85 -0.74 -16.15 4.31
N GLU A 86 -0.14 -16.19 3.11
CA GLU A 86 -0.02 -15.04 2.20
C GLU A 86 -1.38 -14.38 1.95
N GLY A 87 -2.39 -15.16 1.58
CA GLY A 87 -3.72 -14.64 1.26
C GLY A 87 -4.47 -14.06 2.47
N VAL A 88 -4.19 -14.54 3.68
CA VAL A 88 -4.79 -14.00 4.92
C VAL A 88 -4.19 -12.63 5.23
N ILE A 89 -2.87 -12.51 5.08
CA ILE A 89 -2.12 -11.27 5.33
C ILE A 89 -2.44 -10.24 4.25
N GLU A 90 -2.53 -10.64 2.98
CA GLU A 90 -2.87 -9.78 1.85
C GLU A 90 -4.19 -9.04 2.07
N ARG A 91 -5.19 -9.73 2.63
CA ARG A 91 -6.49 -9.11 2.93
C ARG A 91 -6.39 -7.95 3.94
N ARG A 92 -5.38 -7.94 4.80
CA ARG A 92 -5.16 -6.86 5.79
C ARG A 92 -4.67 -5.57 5.14
N ILE A 93 -4.10 -5.62 3.94
CA ILE A 93 -3.70 -4.42 3.18
C ILE A 93 -4.91 -3.50 3.02
N HIS A 94 -6.06 -4.06 2.65
CA HIS A 94 -7.31 -3.30 2.53
C HIS A 94 -7.70 -2.60 3.84
N GLU A 95 -7.71 -3.33 4.96
CA GLU A 95 -8.15 -2.79 6.24
C GLU A 95 -7.22 -1.68 6.71
N TYR A 96 -5.92 -1.94 6.71
CA TYR A 96 -4.91 -1.03 7.24
C TYR A 96 -4.68 0.19 6.37
N ALA A 97 -4.76 0.05 5.05
CA ALA A 97 -4.71 1.21 4.15
C ALA A 97 -5.89 2.16 4.40
N ASN A 98 -7.09 1.63 4.68
CA ASN A 98 -8.27 2.44 5.00
C ASN A 98 -8.26 3.03 6.42
N TYR A 99 -7.31 2.67 7.29
CA TYR A 99 -7.16 3.35 8.58
C TYR A 99 -6.51 4.74 8.44
N ILE A 100 -5.92 5.04 7.28
CA ILE A 100 -5.21 6.30 7.06
C ILE A 100 -6.20 7.36 6.58
N GLU A 101 -6.32 8.47 7.32
CA GLU A 101 -7.21 9.57 6.96
C GLU A 101 -6.95 10.07 5.53
N GLY A 102 -8.00 10.07 4.72
CA GLY A 102 -7.94 10.54 3.35
C GLY A 102 -7.17 9.65 2.37
N PHE A 103 -6.92 8.38 2.73
CA PHE A 103 -6.55 7.31 1.80
C PHE A 103 -7.69 6.29 1.73
N MET A 104 -8.10 5.92 0.53
CA MET A 104 -9.17 4.95 0.29
C MET A 104 -8.60 3.78 -0.48
N HIS A 105 -8.85 2.56 -0.01
CA HIS A 105 -8.52 1.31 -0.69
C HIS A 105 -9.78 0.47 -0.90
N LEU A 106 -9.98 -0.06 -2.11
CA LEU A 106 -11.11 -0.90 -2.49
C LEU A 106 -10.63 -2.14 -3.24
N ASN A 107 -11.48 -3.17 -3.24
CA ASN A 107 -11.22 -4.48 -3.84
C ASN A 107 -9.96 -5.13 -3.26
N GLN A 108 -9.32 -6.00 -4.04
CA GLN A 108 -8.18 -6.82 -3.65
C GLN A 108 -7.43 -7.34 -4.89
N ARG A 109 -6.22 -7.86 -4.72
CA ARG A 109 -5.41 -8.51 -5.78
C ARG A 109 -5.25 -7.62 -7.02
N TYR A 110 -5.47 -8.16 -8.22
CA TYR A 110 -5.34 -7.43 -9.50
C TYR A 110 -6.45 -6.42 -9.77
N ASP A 111 -7.44 -6.29 -8.86
CA ASP A 111 -8.58 -5.41 -9.02
C ASP A 111 -8.58 -4.23 -8.06
N ILE A 112 -7.46 -4.00 -7.34
CA ILE A 112 -7.34 -2.90 -6.38
C ILE A 112 -7.69 -1.55 -6.99
N TRP A 113 -8.31 -0.71 -6.17
CA TRP A 113 -8.63 0.67 -6.53
C TRP A 113 -8.40 1.57 -5.34
N THR A 114 -7.42 2.46 -5.47
CA THR A 114 -7.07 3.37 -4.39
C THR A 114 -7.15 4.83 -4.81
N ARG A 115 -7.40 5.69 -3.81
CA ARG A 115 -7.46 7.14 -3.99
C ARG A 115 -6.80 7.82 -2.81
N LEU A 116 -6.09 8.90 -3.11
CA LEU A 116 -5.61 9.86 -2.12
C LEU A 116 -6.42 11.15 -2.24
N SER A 117 -6.83 11.72 -1.10
CA SER A 117 -7.60 12.97 -1.07
C SER A 117 -6.70 14.20 -1.16
N LYS A 118 -7.23 15.31 -1.69
CA LYS A 118 -6.58 16.63 -1.68
C LYS A 118 -6.26 17.08 -0.25
N LYS A 119 -7.14 16.76 0.71
CA LYS A 119 -6.97 17.09 2.12
C LYS A 119 -5.74 16.39 2.71
N ALA A 120 -5.60 15.08 2.49
CA ALA A 120 -4.45 14.31 2.96
C ALA A 120 -3.13 14.77 2.31
N TYR A 121 -3.14 15.01 1.00
CA TYR A 121 -1.97 15.56 0.31
C TYR A 121 -1.55 16.91 0.89
N ASN A 122 -2.49 17.84 1.08
CA ASN A 122 -2.22 19.16 1.65
C ASN A 122 -1.75 19.13 3.11
N LYS A 123 -2.06 18.06 3.86
CA LYS A 123 -1.52 17.81 5.20
C LYS A 123 -0.07 17.30 5.19
N GLY A 124 0.42 16.84 4.03
CA GLY A 124 1.78 16.36 3.86
C GLY A 124 1.89 14.91 3.39
N PHE A 125 0.78 14.20 3.10
CA PHE A 125 0.84 12.86 2.52
C PHE A 125 1.31 12.95 1.06
N THR A 126 2.61 13.09 0.87
CA THR A 126 3.26 13.33 -0.43
C THR A 126 4.12 12.17 -0.92
N THR A 127 4.15 11.04 -0.20
CA THR A 127 4.92 9.84 -0.58
C THR A 127 4.19 8.55 -0.20
N LEU A 128 4.30 7.52 -1.04
CA LEU A 128 3.79 6.17 -0.73
C LEU A 128 4.52 5.52 0.45
N ARG A 129 5.67 6.07 0.87
CA ARG A 129 6.39 5.61 2.08
C ARG A 129 5.53 5.68 3.33
N PHE A 130 4.61 6.65 3.42
CA PHE A 130 3.68 6.72 4.56
C PHE A 130 2.73 5.53 4.60
N LEU A 131 2.16 5.15 3.45
CA LEU A 131 1.33 3.93 3.33
C LEU A 131 2.15 2.70 3.74
N GLY A 132 3.36 2.55 3.19
CA GLY A 132 4.23 1.42 3.52
C GLY A 132 4.56 1.34 5.01
N THR A 133 4.88 2.47 5.63
CA THR A 133 5.20 2.55 7.06
C THR A 133 4.01 2.15 7.93
N VAL A 134 2.80 2.59 7.57
CA VAL A 134 1.58 2.20 8.30
C VAL A 134 1.29 0.71 8.14
N LEU A 135 1.36 0.18 6.91
CA LEU A 135 1.17 -1.24 6.64
C LEU A 135 2.16 -2.10 7.42
N GLU A 136 3.45 -1.76 7.36
CA GLU A 136 4.51 -2.48 8.08
C GLU A 136 4.25 -2.52 9.58
N ARG A 137 4.00 -1.36 10.20
CA ARG A 137 3.78 -1.27 11.64
C ARG A 137 2.53 -2.01 12.09
N LEU A 138 1.42 -1.90 11.36
CA LEU A 138 0.19 -2.59 11.71
C LEU A 138 0.30 -4.10 11.51
N LEU A 139 0.91 -4.54 10.41
CA LEU A 139 1.11 -5.96 10.13
C LEU A 139 2.02 -6.63 11.16
N LYS A 140 3.19 -6.04 11.47
CA LYS A 140 4.11 -6.61 12.48
C LYS A 140 3.53 -6.55 13.90
N ASN A 141 2.69 -5.56 14.20
CA ASN A 141 2.01 -5.47 15.49
C ASN A 141 0.91 -6.52 15.65
N GLU A 142 0.09 -6.74 14.62
CA GLU A 142 -1.00 -7.73 14.66
C GLU A 142 -0.49 -9.17 14.50
N LEU A 143 0.56 -9.36 13.71
CA LEU A 143 1.14 -10.66 13.39
C LEU A 143 2.64 -10.66 13.75
N PRO A 144 2.98 -10.84 15.05
CA PRO A 144 4.38 -10.88 15.50
C PRO A 144 5.23 -11.99 14.87
N ILE A 145 4.59 -12.98 14.22
CA ILE A 145 5.26 -13.99 13.39
C ILE A 145 5.97 -13.41 12.16
N ILE A 146 5.65 -12.16 11.78
CA ILE A 146 6.37 -11.40 10.74
C ILE A 146 7.61 -10.77 11.38
N GLU A 147 8.73 -11.48 11.31
CA GLU A 147 10.01 -11.01 11.86
C GLU A 147 10.66 -9.96 10.95
N ARG A 148 10.61 -10.18 9.63
CA ARG A 148 11.14 -9.28 8.61
C ARG A 148 10.08 -8.94 7.57
N MET A 149 10.07 -7.69 7.14
CA MET A 149 9.15 -7.22 6.11
C MET A 149 9.80 -6.16 5.23
N GLN A 150 9.57 -6.25 3.92
CA GLN A 150 9.85 -5.17 2.97
C GLN A 150 8.65 -4.91 2.07
N ILE A 151 8.54 -3.69 1.58
CA ILE A 151 7.45 -3.27 0.69
C ILE A 151 8.04 -2.61 -0.55
N THR A 152 7.59 -3.06 -1.71
CA THR A 152 7.88 -2.40 -2.99
C THR A 152 6.59 -1.92 -3.62
N PHE A 153 6.52 -0.61 -3.86
CA PHE A 153 5.46 0.02 -4.64
C PHE A 153 5.91 0.17 -6.09
N PHE A 154 5.06 -0.22 -7.02
CA PHE A 154 5.27 -0.04 -8.46
C PHE A 154 4.25 0.97 -8.97
N THR A 155 4.71 2.08 -9.52
CA THR A 155 3.87 3.13 -10.13
C THR A 155 4.24 3.40 -11.59
N ASP A 156 5.16 2.59 -12.15
CA ASP A 156 5.37 2.41 -13.58
C ASP A 156 4.68 1.13 -14.06
N ALA A 157 3.83 1.25 -15.09
CA ALA A 157 3.10 0.14 -15.68
C ALA A 157 4.03 -0.96 -16.21
N LYS A 158 5.20 -0.61 -16.76
CA LYS A 158 6.13 -1.59 -17.35
C LYS A 158 6.75 -2.50 -16.30
N GLU A 159 7.00 -1.97 -15.12
CA GLU A 159 7.62 -2.70 -14.01
C GLU A 159 6.61 -3.65 -13.35
N ILE A 160 5.32 -3.30 -13.37
CA ILE A 160 4.25 -4.17 -12.87
C ILE A 160 4.15 -5.46 -13.69
N SER A 161 4.10 -5.36 -15.02
CA SER A 161 3.94 -6.53 -15.88
C SER A 161 5.13 -7.51 -15.81
N ALA A 162 6.28 -7.08 -15.29
CA ALA A 162 7.45 -7.94 -15.08
C ALA A 162 7.39 -8.74 -13.77
N VAL A 163 6.61 -8.28 -12.80
CA VAL A 163 6.59 -8.81 -11.42
C VAL A 163 5.27 -9.54 -11.11
N TYR A 164 4.16 -9.09 -11.70
CA TYR A 164 2.87 -9.72 -11.47
C TYR A 164 2.67 -10.93 -12.41
N PRO A 165 2.43 -12.14 -11.86
CA PRO A 165 2.27 -13.37 -12.65
C PRO A 165 0.97 -13.45 -13.44
#